data_AF-A0A4W3HUV5-F1
#
_entry.id   AF-A0A4W3HUV5-F1
#
_cell.length_a   1.000
_cell.length_b   1.000
_cell.length_c   1.000
_cell.angle_alpha   90.00
_cell.angle_beta   90.00
_cell.angle_gamma   90.00
#
_symmetry.space_group_name_H-M   'P 1'
#
loop_
_entity.id
_entity.type
_entity.pdbx_description
1 polymer ?
#
loop_
_entity_poly.entity_id
_entity_poly.type
_entity_poly.pdbx_seq_one_letter_code
_entity_poly.pdbx_strand_id
1 'polypeptide(L)'
;GDCKASLASAVGQELLPPGVCSLLNPANIYSNNEIKLEDIEIYGFDYDYTLAQYSRSLHTMIFNAAREILVEHYKYPSGLRKYDYMPDFAIRGLHYDVRKGILMKIDAYHYVQSGTVYRGLSPMPDEEVIEMYEGTQHIPLHEMSDFYGKGPSMKQFMDIFSLPEMTLLSCVNDYFINHGIEFDPVHLFRDVSVSMSVCVSECVSEHECECYILRGEETYAVLNRLVNNGKKLFLITNSPFSFVDMGMQHMVGQDWRDLFDLVIVQAEKPTFFTDRRKPFRKLDEAGDLQWDKINKLEKGKMYKQGNLFDFLRLTGWRGSRVLYFGDHLYSDLADLMLRHGWRTGAIVPELEMEISIINTEQYTHSVTWLQALTGLLERLQVHHDAESQLVLGEWIKERRELMSLTKNLFNPQFGSIFRTYHNPTYFSRRLSRFSDIYMSSISCLLNYDPSFTFYPRRTPLQHEAPLWMDQLEAQTYASHRSN
;
A
#
# COMPACT_ATOMS: atom_id res chain seq x y z
N GLY A 1 10.94 -46.04 9.81
CA GLY A 1 9.65 -45.82 10.47
C GLY A 1 9.78 -44.81 11.58
N ASP A 2 10.62 -45.09 12.57
CA ASP A 2 10.50 -44.44 13.88
C ASP A 2 11.33 -43.16 14.12
N CYS A 3 12.29 -42.80 13.26
CA CYS A 3 13.00 -41.51 13.42
C CYS A 3 12.16 -40.28 13.01
N LYS A 4 11.12 -40.44 12.17
CA LYS A 4 10.26 -39.31 11.76
C LYS A 4 9.20 -38.96 12.80
N ALA A 5 8.77 -39.93 13.62
CA ALA A 5 7.76 -39.71 14.66
C ALA A 5 8.34 -39.02 15.91
N SER A 6 9.61 -39.27 16.25
CA SER A 6 10.28 -38.66 17.40
C SER A 6 10.58 -37.17 17.19
N LEU A 7 11.04 -36.77 15.99
CA LEU A 7 11.26 -35.35 15.63
C LEU A 7 9.95 -34.55 15.63
N ALA A 8 8.82 -35.18 15.29
CA ALA A 8 7.51 -34.54 15.33
C ALA A 8 6.99 -34.28 16.76
N SER A 9 7.55 -34.89 17.80
CA SER A 9 7.07 -34.71 19.18
C SER A 9 7.66 -33.49 19.88
N ALA A 10 8.90 -33.09 19.55
CA ALA A 10 9.53 -31.88 20.09
C ALA A 10 9.17 -30.62 19.30
N VAL A 11 8.93 -30.75 17.98
CA VAL A 11 8.50 -29.66 17.09
C VAL A 11 6.95 -29.58 17.00
N GLY A 12 6.24 -30.57 17.55
CA GLY A 12 4.80 -30.76 17.37
C GLY A 12 3.91 -29.70 18.01
N GLN A 13 4.37 -28.99 19.05
CA GLN A 13 3.61 -27.86 19.61
C GLN A 13 3.76 -26.57 18.79
N GLU A 14 4.87 -26.39 18.06
CA GLU A 14 5.10 -25.25 17.15
C GLU A 14 4.48 -25.46 15.74
N LEU A 15 4.16 -26.71 15.39
CA LEU A 15 3.60 -27.10 14.09
C LEU A 15 2.07 -27.29 14.09
N LEU A 16 1.38 -27.03 15.22
CA LEU A 16 -0.07 -26.98 15.20
C LEU A 16 -0.50 -25.83 14.28
N PRO A 17 -1.50 -26.04 13.38
CA PRO A 17 -2.07 -24.92 12.65
C PRO A 17 -2.46 -23.86 13.69
N PRO A 18 -2.11 -22.58 13.49
CA PRO A 18 -2.36 -21.56 14.48
C PRO A 18 -3.83 -21.66 14.89
N GLY A 19 -4.05 -21.93 16.18
CA GLY A 19 -5.36 -21.77 16.77
C GLY A 19 -5.84 -20.36 16.45
N VAL A 20 -7.15 -20.17 16.48
CA VAL A 20 -7.86 -18.93 16.10
C VAL A 20 -7.36 -17.66 16.84
N CYS A 21 -6.40 -17.78 17.77
CA CYS A 21 -5.81 -16.67 18.54
C CYS A 21 -4.27 -16.71 18.64
N SER A 22 -3.52 -16.90 17.55
CA SER A 22 -2.12 -16.44 17.54
C SER A 22 -2.07 -14.97 17.10
N LEU A 23 -1.62 -14.07 17.98
CA LEU A 23 -1.38 -12.67 17.63
C LEU A 23 -0.50 -12.60 16.37
N LEU A 24 -0.92 -11.80 15.39
CA LEU A 24 -0.18 -11.61 14.14
C LEU A 24 1.07 -10.77 14.43
N ASN A 25 2.24 -11.18 13.94
CA ASN A 25 3.46 -10.38 14.08
C ASN A 25 3.50 -9.27 13.00
N PRO A 26 3.56 -7.97 13.36
CA PRO A 26 3.66 -6.86 12.41
C PRO A 26 4.90 -6.89 11.51
N ALA A 27 5.94 -7.63 11.92
CA ALA A 27 7.18 -7.78 11.18
C ALA A 27 7.21 -9.03 10.25
N ASN A 28 6.05 -9.69 10.05
CA ASN A 28 5.93 -10.81 9.13
C ASN A 28 5.80 -10.35 7.67
N ILE A 29 6.22 -11.25 6.78
CA ILE A 29 5.97 -11.16 5.34
C ILE A 29 4.73 -11.99 5.00
N TYR A 30 3.81 -11.40 4.25
CA TYR A 30 2.56 -12.02 3.83
C TYR A 30 2.62 -12.38 2.34
N SER A 31 2.18 -13.59 2.00
CA SER A 31 2.27 -14.15 0.64
C SER A 31 0.92 -14.26 -0.05
N ASN A 32 0.83 -13.68 -1.25
CA ASN A 32 -0.24 -13.93 -2.21
C ASN A 32 0.07 -15.10 -3.13
N ASN A 33 1.35 -15.34 -3.42
CA ASN A 33 1.84 -16.46 -4.21
C ASN A 33 2.99 -17.19 -3.50
N GLU A 34 3.29 -18.42 -3.95
CA GLU A 34 4.42 -19.18 -3.44
C GLU A 34 5.73 -18.57 -3.91
N ILE A 35 6.64 -18.26 -2.98
CA ILE A 35 7.98 -17.76 -3.30
C ILE A 35 9.03 -18.39 -2.41
N LYS A 36 10.05 -18.96 -3.03
CA LYS A 36 11.23 -19.50 -2.36
C LYS A 36 12.38 -18.51 -2.51
N LEU A 37 12.85 -17.97 -1.39
CA LEU A 37 13.90 -16.94 -1.39
C LEU A 37 15.24 -17.45 -1.95
N GLU A 38 15.49 -18.76 -1.83
CA GLU A 38 16.70 -19.41 -2.36
C GLU A 38 16.83 -19.22 -3.88
N ASP A 39 15.71 -19.33 -4.59
CA ASP A 39 15.63 -19.29 -6.05
C ASP A 39 15.79 -17.86 -6.61
N ILE A 40 15.70 -16.85 -5.75
CA ILE A 40 15.88 -15.45 -6.12
C ILE A 40 17.38 -15.13 -6.12
N GLU A 41 17.92 -14.77 -7.28
CA GLU A 41 19.33 -14.43 -7.46
C GLU A 41 19.56 -12.90 -7.46
N ILE A 42 18.54 -12.14 -7.87
CA ILE A 42 18.62 -10.70 -8.07
C ILE A 42 17.50 -9.99 -7.30
N TYR A 43 17.87 -9.00 -6.51
CA TYR A 43 16.98 -8.17 -5.71
C TYR A 43 17.02 -6.74 -6.22
N GLY A 44 15.85 -6.23 -6.58
CA GLY A 44 15.69 -4.85 -7.02
C GLY A 44 14.86 -4.04 -6.06
N PHE A 45 15.13 -2.76 -5.96
CA PHE A 45 14.43 -1.87 -5.04
C PHE A 45 14.03 -0.57 -5.73
N ASP A 46 12.88 -0.04 -5.35
CA ASP A 46 12.67 1.40 -5.35
C ASP A 46 13.38 2.07 -4.17
N TYR A 47 13.53 3.39 -4.22
CA TYR A 47 14.16 4.17 -3.16
C TYR A 47 13.13 4.67 -2.14
N ASP A 48 12.32 5.65 -2.54
CA ASP A 48 11.36 6.36 -1.70
C ASP A 48 10.30 5.39 -1.13
N TYR A 49 10.03 5.47 0.17
CA TYR A 49 9.12 4.59 0.91
C TYR A 49 9.38 3.06 0.81
N THR A 50 10.45 2.66 0.12
CA THR A 50 10.88 1.26 -0.02
C THR A 50 12.16 1.00 0.74
N LEU A 51 13.28 1.63 0.34
CA LEU A 51 14.54 1.62 1.11
C LEU A 51 14.54 2.72 2.17
N ALA A 52 14.13 3.93 1.76
CA ALA A 52 14.05 5.11 2.63
C ALA A 52 12.61 5.29 3.11
N GLN A 53 12.32 4.90 4.35
CA GLN A 53 11.01 5.14 4.96
C GLN A 53 11.02 6.51 5.66
N TYR A 54 10.06 7.39 5.35
CA TYR A 54 10.07 8.75 5.90
C TYR A 54 9.12 8.92 7.10
N SER A 55 9.47 9.82 8.01
CA SER A 55 8.62 10.21 9.14
C SER A 55 7.44 11.07 8.71
N ARG A 56 6.40 11.13 9.56
CA ARG A 56 5.18 11.92 9.30
C ARG A 56 5.46 13.43 9.18
N SER A 57 6.57 13.92 9.71
CA SER A 57 6.96 15.33 9.62
C SER A 57 7.19 15.78 8.17
N LEU A 58 7.65 14.88 7.30
CA LEU A 58 7.81 15.16 5.87
C LEU A 58 6.46 15.52 5.22
N HIS A 59 5.38 14.81 5.59
CA HIS A 59 4.04 15.10 5.08
C HIS A 59 3.54 16.48 5.49
N THR A 60 3.79 16.88 6.73
CA THR A 60 3.47 18.22 7.22
C THR A 60 4.22 19.31 6.45
N MET A 61 5.52 19.10 6.20
CA MET A 61 6.33 20.02 5.42
C MET A 61 5.79 20.18 3.99
N ILE A 62 5.54 19.05 3.30
CA ILE A 62 5.00 19.05 1.94
C ILE A 62 3.64 19.76 1.88
N PHE A 63 2.74 19.46 2.83
CA PHE A 63 1.44 20.13 2.94
C PHE A 63 1.60 21.65 3.08
N ASN A 64 2.44 22.09 4.01
CA ASN A 64 2.64 23.51 4.30
C ASN A 64 3.26 24.23 3.10
N ALA A 65 4.28 23.65 2.47
CA ALA A 65 4.92 24.21 1.29
C ALA A 65 3.92 24.34 0.14
N ALA A 66 3.13 23.30 -0.15
CA ALA A 66 2.13 23.34 -1.22
C ALA A 66 1.03 24.37 -0.93
N ARG A 67 0.59 24.49 0.33
CA ARG A 67 -0.36 25.52 0.76
C ARG A 67 0.20 26.93 0.53
N GLU A 68 1.47 27.16 0.88
CA GLU A 68 2.10 28.47 0.64
C GLU A 68 2.22 28.76 -0.86
N ILE A 69 2.50 27.75 -1.70
CA ILE A 69 2.50 27.94 -3.16
C ILE A 69 1.13 28.40 -3.66
N LEU A 70 0.05 27.78 -3.19
CA LEU A 70 -1.31 28.17 -3.57
C LEU A 70 -1.62 29.63 -3.19
N VAL A 71 -1.23 30.05 -1.99
CA VAL A 71 -1.51 31.40 -1.50
C VAL A 71 -0.62 32.44 -2.19
N GLU A 72 0.68 32.18 -2.32
CA GLU A 72 1.63 33.17 -2.84
C GLU A 72 1.69 33.22 -4.37
N HIS A 73 1.61 32.08 -5.06
CA HIS A 73 1.72 32.03 -6.52
C HIS A 73 0.37 32.01 -7.22
N TYR A 74 -0.56 31.15 -6.76
CA TYR A 74 -1.90 31.06 -7.34
C TYR A 74 -2.89 32.07 -6.76
N LYS A 75 -2.49 32.85 -5.76
CA LYS A 75 -3.29 33.91 -5.12
C LYS A 75 -4.60 33.39 -4.51
N TYR A 76 -4.58 32.15 -4.02
CA TYR A 76 -5.66 31.64 -3.19
C TYR A 76 -5.80 32.48 -1.90
N PRO A 77 -6.99 32.53 -1.28
CA PRO A 77 -7.22 33.35 -0.10
C PRO A 77 -6.27 33.05 1.05
N SER A 78 -5.73 34.11 1.68
CA SER A 78 -4.78 34.01 2.79
C SER A 78 -5.35 33.30 4.02
N GLY A 79 -6.67 33.20 4.13
CA GLY A 79 -7.37 32.44 5.17
C GLY A 79 -7.02 30.95 5.18
N LEU A 80 -6.55 30.39 4.06
CA LEU A 80 -6.08 28.99 4.00
C LEU A 80 -4.93 28.69 4.95
N ARG A 81 -4.12 29.69 5.33
CA ARG A 81 -3.02 29.52 6.30
C ARG A 81 -3.47 29.08 7.69
N LYS A 82 -4.77 29.15 7.97
CA LYS A 82 -5.36 28.66 9.23
C LYS A 82 -5.54 27.14 9.25
N TYR A 83 -5.47 26.47 8.09
CA TYR A 83 -5.57 25.01 8.01
C TYR A 83 -4.19 24.40 8.18
N ASP A 84 -4.05 23.55 9.18
CA ASP A 84 -2.87 22.72 9.39
C ASP A 84 -3.04 21.35 8.72
N TYR A 85 -1.91 20.67 8.50
CA TYR A 85 -1.96 19.28 8.03
C TYR A 85 -2.62 18.39 9.11
N MET A 86 -3.55 17.53 8.68
CA MET A 86 -4.23 16.54 9.53
C MET A 86 -3.75 15.14 9.14
N PRO A 87 -2.76 14.57 9.86
CA PRO A 87 -2.13 13.31 9.49
C PRO A 87 -3.07 12.11 9.42
N ASP A 88 -4.16 12.12 10.21
CA ASP A 88 -5.12 11.02 10.31
C ASP A 88 -6.45 11.33 9.61
N PHE A 89 -6.52 12.37 8.76
CA PHE A 89 -7.72 12.66 7.99
C PHE A 89 -7.90 11.67 6.83
N ALA A 90 -6.90 11.53 5.96
CA ALA A 90 -6.94 10.68 4.78
C ALA A 90 -6.13 9.40 4.96
N ILE A 91 -6.52 8.34 4.24
CA ILE A 91 -5.77 7.08 4.16
C ILE A 91 -5.33 6.81 2.73
N ARG A 92 -4.33 5.94 2.55
CA ARG A 92 -3.87 5.52 1.23
C ARG A 92 -4.94 4.73 0.48
N GLY A 93 -5.03 4.94 -0.83
CA GLY A 93 -5.91 4.19 -1.74
C GLY A 93 -7.31 4.77 -1.94
N LEU A 94 -7.60 5.95 -1.36
CA LEU A 94 -8.85 6.68 -1.57
C LEU A 94 -9.01 7.18 -3.01
N HIS A 95 -10.25 7.52 -3.37
CA HIS A 95 -10.61 8.04 -4.68
C HIS A 95 -11.15 9.45 -4.53
N TYR A 96 -10.79 10.32 -5.47
CA TYR A 96 -11.28 11.69 -5.53
C TYR A 96 -11.98 11.92 -6.87
N ASP A 97 -13.27 12.24 -6.82
CA ASP A 97 -14.00 12.68 -7.99
C ASP A 97 -13.66 14.15 -8.23
N VAL A 98 -12.80 14.39 -9.21
CA VAL A 98 -12.30 15.72 -9.57
C VAL A 98 -13.42 16.64 -10.03
N ARG A 99 -14.45 16.12 -10.70
CA ARG A 99 -15.55 16.96 -11.20
C ARG A 99 -16.51 17.34 -10.08
N LYS A 100 -16.72 16.42 -9.13
CA LYS A 100 -17.67 16.63 -8.02
C LYS A 100 -17.01 17.18 -6.76
N GLY A 101 -15.68 17.22 -6.70
CA GLY A 101 -14.89 17.73 -5.58
C GLY A 101 -15.07 16.91 -4.30
N ILE A 102 -15.17 15.58 -4.41
CA ILE A 102 -15.43 14.71 -3.25
C ILE A 102 -14.40 13.60 -3.12
N LEU A 103 -14.01 13.32 -1.88
CA LEU A 103 -13.09 12.24 -1.50
C LEU A 103 -13.92 11.06 -0.96
N MET A 104 -13.62 9.85 -1.41
CA MET A 104 -14.39 8.66 -1.03
C MET A 104 -13.54 7.39 -0.98
N LYS A 105 -14.04 6.40 -0.24
CA LYS A 105 -13.47 5.05 -0.23
C LYS A 105 -14.30 4.10 -1.09
N ILE A 106 -13.62 3.37 -1.96
CA ILE A 106 -14.24 2.44 -2.91
C ILE A 106 -13.73 1.02 -2.67
N ASP A 107 -14.64 0.05 -2.71
CA ASP A 107 -14.32 -1.37 -2.60
C ASP A 107 -13.81 -2.00 -3.92
N ALA A 108 -13.43 -3.26 -3.87
CA ALA A 108 -12.93 -3.98 -5.04
C ALA A 108 -13.97 -4.18 -6.16
N TYR A 109 -15.26 -3.99 -5.87
CA TYR A 109 -16.38 -4.12 -6.78
C TYR A 109 -16.92 -2.76 -7.24
N HIS A 110 -16.16 -1.68 -6.98
CA HIS A 110 -16.47 -0.31 -7.34
C HIS A 110 -17.65 0.31 -6.57
N TYR A 111 -18.02 -0.25 -5.41
CA TYR A 111 -19.01 0.38 -4.54
C TYR A 111 -18.34 1.34 -3.57
N VAL A 112 -18.94 2.53 -3.44
CA VAL A 112 -18.56 3.51 -2.41
C VAL A 112 -18.98 2.97 -1.04
N GLN A 113 -18.05 2.97 -0.08
CA GLN A 113 -18.36 2.57 1.29
C GLN A 113 -19.21 3.67 1.96
N SER A 114 -20.38 3.29 2.50
CA SER A 114 -21.27 4.20 3.21
C SER A 114 -20.59 4.92 4.38
N GLY A 115 -20.89 6.20 4.57
CA GLY A 115 -20.31 7.05 5.60
C GLY A 115 -18.81 7.33 5.42
N THR A 116 -18.29 7.22 4.19
CA THR A 116 -16.88 7.50 3.87
C THR A 116 -16.71 8.52 2.74
N VAL A 117 -17.75 9.30 2.44
CA VAL A 117 -17.68 10.36 1.43
C VAL A 117 -17.58 11.72 2.10
N TYR A 118 -16.63 12.52 1.66
CA TYR A 118 -16.34 13.84 2.20
C TYR A 118 -16.33 14.89 1.09
N ARG A 119 -16.98 16.03 1.34
CA ARG A 119 -16.88 17.25 0.55
C ARG A 119 -16.20 18.30 1.42
N GLY A 120 -14.99 18.69 1.03
CA GLY A 120 -14.11 19.39 1.95
C GLY A 120 -13.77 18.52 3.17
N LEU A 121 -13.93 19.05 4.37
CA LEU A 121 -13.71 18.31 5.62
C LEU A 121 -15.01 17.76 6.23
N SER A 122 -16.14 18.00 5.58
CA SER A 122 -17.46 17.60 6.06
C SER A 122 -17.91 16.28 5.43
N PRO A 123 -18.43 15.32 6.21
CA PRO A 123 -19.01 14.09 5.67
C PRO A 123 -20.29 14.39 4.89
N MET A 124 -20.54 13.65 3.82
CA MET A 124 -21.78 13.71 3.04
C MET A 124 -22.76 12.61 3.49
N PRO A 125 -24.06 12.90 3.55
CA PRO A 125 -25.09 11.88 3.74
C PRO A 125 -25.08 10.85 2.59
N ASP A 126 -25.29 9.58 2.91
CA ASP A 126 -25.24 8.50 1.92
C ASP A 126 -26.34 8.64 0.86
N GLU A 127 -27.50 9.17 1.24
CA GLU A 127 -28.62 9.43 0.33
C GLU A 127 -28.25 10.47 -0.74
N GLU A 128 -27.54 11.53 -0.37
CA GLU A 128 -27.06 12.55 -1.31
C GLU A 128 -26.02 11.98 -2.28
N VAL A 129 -25.15 11.08 -1.78
CA VAL A 129 -24.16 10.39 -2.62
C VAL A 129 -24.87 9.47 -3.61
N ILE A 130 -25.88 8.71 -3.17
CA ILE A 130 -26.67 7.84 -4.03
C ILE A 130 -27.35 8.65 -5.13
N GLU A 131 -27.98 9.77 -4.79
CA GLU A 131 -28.63 10.66 -5.76
C GLU A 131 -27.60 11.25 -6.75
N MET A 132 -26.42 11.63 -6.28
CA MET A 132 -25.32 12.15 -7.09
C MET A 132 -24.79 11.16 -8.15
N TYR A 133 -24.97 9.86 -7.91
CA TYR A 133 -24.60 8.77 -8.82
C TYR A 133 -25.82 8.03 -9.36
N GLU A 134 -26.89 8.77 -9.69
CA GLU A 134 -28.07 8.25 -10.40
C GLU A 134 -28.79 7.10 -9.69
N GLY A 135 -28.80 7.12 -8.36
CA GLY A 135 -29.50 6.13 -7.54
C GLY A 135 -28.67 4.89 -7.18
N THR A 136 -27.36 4.91 -7.38
CA THR A 136 -26.46 3.81 -7.01
C THR A 136 -25.20 4.28 -6.28
N GLN A 137 -24.58 3.40 -5.49
CA GLN A 137 -23.24 3.61 -4.91
C GLN A 137 -22.12 3.03 -5.79
N HIS A 138 -22.48 2.39 -6.90
CA HIS A 138 -21.52 1.77 -7.81
C HIS A 138 -20.96 2.79 -8.80
N ILE A 139 -19.62 2.89 -8.87
CA ILE A 139 -18.91 3.77 -9.79
C ILE A 139 -18.57 3.01 -11.09
N PRO A 140 -19.13 3.42 -12.25
CA PRO A 140 -18.82 2.79 -13.53
C PRO A 140 -17.33 2.87 -13.89
N LEU A 141 -16.80 1.81 -14.52
CA LEU A 141 -15.38 1.75 -14.91
C LEU A 141 -14.94 2.91 -15.81
N HIS A 142 -15.82 3.46 -16.65
CA HIS A 142 -15.49 4.56 -17.55
C HIS A 142 -15.34 5.92 -16.84
N GLU A 143 -15.82 6.05 -15.60
CA GLU A 143 -15.57 7.22 -14.74
C GLU A 143 -14.25 7.09 -13.97
N MET A 144 -13.77 5.85 -13.79
CA MET A 144 -12.51 5.56 -13.12
C MET A 144 -11.33 5.94 -14.00
N SER A 145 -10.27 6.49 -13.39
CA SER A 145 -8.98 6.59 -14.07
C SER A 145 -8.45 5.20 -14.44
N ASP A 146 -7.75 5.11 -15.57
CA ASP A 146 -7.06 3.90 -15.95
C ASP A 146 -5.91 3.55 -14.98
N PHE A 147 -5.25 2.42 -15.21
CA PHE A 147 -4.12 1.96 -14.40
C PHE A 147 -2.98 2.97 -14.23
N TYR A 148 -2.85 3.93 -15.16
CA TYR A 148 -1.78 4.93 -15.19
C TYR A 148 -2.29 6.32 -14.78
N GLY A 149 -3.49 6.41 -14.20
CA GLY A 149 -4.08 7.68 -13.78
C GLY A 149 -4.59 8.54 -14.94
N LYS A 150 -4.77 7.98 -16.14
CA LYS A 150 -5.37 8.68 -17.28
C LYS A 150 -6.86 8.38 -17.32
N GLY A 151 -7.68 9.41 -17.24
CA GLY A 151 -9.13 9.26 -17.28
C GLY A 151 -9.83 10.51 -16.76
N PRO A 152 -11.16 10.60 -16.93
CA PRO A 152 -11.79 11.90 -17.08
C PRO A 152 -12.47 12.45 -15.80
N SER A 153 -12.43 11.77 -14.65
CA SER A 153 -13.02 12.30 -13.40
C SER A 153 -12.47 11.72 -12.09
N MET A 154 -12.32 10.40 -11.95
CA MET A 154 -12.00 9.80 -10.64
C MET A 154 -10.52 9.45 -10.52
N LYS A 155 -9.75 10.21 -9.72
CA LYS A 155 -8.33 9.91 -9.42
C LYS A 155 -8.24 9.00 -8.20
N GLN A 156 -7.45 7.93 -8.31
CA GLN A 156 -7.08 7.13 -7.16
C GLN A 156 -5.74 7.58 -6.59
N PHE A 157 -5.67 7.77 -5.29
CA PHE A 157 -4.48 8.21 -4.55
C PHE A 157 -3.73 7.02 -3.95
N MET A 158 -2.80 6.47 -4.73
CA MET A 158 -2.05 5.27 -4.40
C MET A 158 -0.67 5.52 -3.79
N ASP A 159 -0.18 6.75 -3.83
CA ASP A 159 1.15 7.12 -3.34
C ASP A 159 1.04 7.60 -1.88
N ILE A 160 2.01 7.26 -1.02
CA ILE A 160 2.09 7.81 0.33
C ILE A 160 2.32 9.34 0.28
N PHE A 161 3.03 9.84 -0.73
CA PHE A 161 3.18 11.29 -0.97
C PHE A 161 1.85 11.99 -1.33
N SER A 162 0.78 11.24 -1.60
CA SER A 162 -0.53 11.82 -1.88
C SER A 162 -1.41 12.05 -0.65
N LEU A 163 -0.99 11.62 0.54
CA LEU A 163 -1.74 11.91 1.78
C LEU A 163 -1.86 13.42 2.04
N PRO A 164 -0.78 14.24 1.94
CA PRO A 164 -0.89 15.70 2.00
C PRO A 164 -1.77 16.29 0.90
N GLU A 165 -1.72 15.75 -0.33
CA GLU A 165 -2.52 16.23 -1.45
C GLU A 165 -4.02 16.09 -1.17
N MET A 166 -4.45 14.90 -0.70
CA MET A 166 -5.85 14.65 -0.36
C MET A 166 -6.34 15.57 0.77
N THR A 167 -5.52 15.77 1.80
CA THR A 167 -5.85 16.70 2.89
C THR A 167 -5.92 18.13 2.38
N LEU A 168 -4.99 18.57 1.53
CA LEU A 168 -4.98 19.94 1.00
C LEU A 168 -6.17 20.21 0.07
N LEU A 169 -6.50 19.27 -0.82
CA LEU A 169 -7.73 19.32 -1.62
C LEU A 169 -8.96 19.50 -0.75
N SER A 170 -9.02 18.78 0.36
CA SER A 170 -10.15 18.82 1.30
C SER A 170 -10.20 20.13 2.08
N CYS A 171 -9.06 20.66 2.54
CA CYS A 171 -8.98 21.95 3.23
C CYS A 171 -9.36 23.13 2.33
N VAL A 172 -8.86 23.15 1.09
CA VAL A 172 -9.15 24.25 0.14
C VAL A 172 -10.64 24.25 -0.23
N ASN A 173 -11.19 23.07 -0.51
CA ASN A 173 -12.61 22.90 -0.81
C ASN A 173 -13.50 23.31 0.39
N ASP A 174 -13.15 22.87 1.59
CA ASP A 174 -13.83 23.25 2.83
C ASP A 174 -13.84 24.78 3.04
N TYR A 175 -12.70 25.43 2.83
CA TYR A 175 -12.61 26.88 2.94
C TYR A 175 -13.53 27.60 1.95
N PHE A 176 -13.54 27.18 0.67
CA PHE A 176 -14.39 27.80 -0.35
C PHE A 176 -15.88 27.61 -0.05
N ILE A 177 -16.30 26.41 0.35
CA ILE A 177 -17.68 26.13 0.73
C ILE A 177 -18.11 27.01 1.91
N ASN A 178 -17.30 27.05 2.97
CA ASN A 178 -17.63 27.79 4.19
C ASN A 178 -17.65 29.32 4.02
N HIS A 179 -17.02 29.83 2.96
CA HIS A 179 -17.00 31.27 2.63
C HIS A 179 -17.89 31.63 1.43
N GLY A 180 -18.66 30.68 0.88
CA GLY A 180 -19.52 30.92 -0.27
C GLY A 180 -18.77 31.34 -1.53
N ILE A 181 -17.53 30.87 -1.70
CA ILE A 181 -16.71 31.15 -2.87
C ILE A 181 -17.04 30.11 -3.94
N GLU A 182 -17.56 30.55 -5.08
CA GLU A 182 -17.73 29.67 -6.24
C GLU A 182 -16.37 29.37 -6.87
N PHE A 183 -16.16 28.11 -7.24
CA PHE A 183 -14.92 27.64 -7.86
C PHE A 183 -15.20 26.49 -8.82
N ASP A 184 -14.26 26.27 -9.74
CA ASP A 184 -14.25 25.08 -10.60
C ASP A 184 -13.41 23.96 -9.95
N PRO A 185 -14.00 22.79 -9.65
CA PRO A 185 -13.30 21.68 -9.00
C PRO A 185 -12.09 21.14 -9.79
N VAL A 186 -12.13 21.22 -11.13
CA VAL A 186 -11.06 20.72 -12.00
C VAL A 186 -9.83 21.64 -11.93
N HIS A 187 -10.03 22.96 -11.93
CA HIS A 187 -8.94 23.93 -11.77
C HIS A 187 -8.35 23.86 -10.36
N LEU A 188 -9.19 23.78 -9.32
CA LEU A 188 -8.72 23.59 -7.95
C LEU A 188 -7.84 22.34 -7.84
N PHE A 189 -8.33 21.21 -8.35
CA PHE A 189 -7.58 19.97 -8.35
C PHE A 189 -6.23 20.12 -9.07
N ARG A 190 -6.22 20.75 -10.25
CA ARG A 190 -4.99 20.98 -11.03
C ARG A 190 -3.98 21.84 -10.28
N ASP A 191 -4.41 22.96 -9.70
CA ASP A 191 -3.51 23.88 -9.01
C ASP A 191 -2.89 23.22 -7.77
N VAL A 192 -3.68 22.43 -7.04
CA VAL A 192 -3.21 21.65 -5.90
C VAL A 192 -2.23 20.55 -6.35
N SER A 193 -2.57 19.75 -7.36
CA SER A 193 -1.68 18.71 -7.88
C SER A 193 -0.35 19.26 -8.41
N VAL A 194 -0.36 20.42 -9.09
CA VAL A 194 0.87 21.07 -9.57
C VAL A 194 1.73 21.55 -8.40
N SER A 195 1.11 22.22 -7.42
CA SER A 195 1.82 22.70 -6.22
C SER A 195 2.46 21.53 -5.46
N MET A 196 1.73 20.43 -5.30
CA MET A 196 2.24 19.19 -4.69
C MET A 196 3.44 18.61 -5.45
N SER A 197 3.36 18.53 -6.78
CA SER A 197 4.46 18.00 -7.59
C SER A 197 5.73 18.83 -7.49
N VAL A 198 5.60 20.16 -7.37
CA VAL A 198 6.75 21.06 -7.17
C VAL A 198 7.36 20.83 -5.80
N CYS A 199 6.54 20.84 -4.73
CA CYS A 199 7.03 20.64 -3.37
C CYS A 199 7.68 19.29 -3.16
N VAL A 200 7.10 18.21 -3.68
CA VAL A 200 7.75 16.89 -3.57
C VAL A 200 9.11 16.92 -4.25
N SER A 201 9.25 17.54 -5.42
CA SER A 201 10.55 17.66 -6.11
C SER A 201 11.55 18.54 -5.34
N GLU A 202 11.10 19.63 -4.71
CA GLU A 202 11.94 20.59 -3.99
C GLU A 202 12.35 20.07 -2.61
N CYS A 203 11.41 19.54 -1.82
CA CYS A 203 11.70 18.90 -0.53
C CYS A 203 12.67 17.73 -0.69
N VAL A 204 12.52 16.95 -1.77
CA VAL A 204 13.46 15.89 -2.16
C VAL A 204 14.83 16.46 -2.59
N SER A 205 14.95 17.75 -2.92
CA SER A 205 16.24 18.34 -3.33
C SER A 205 16.97 19.09 -2.21
N GLU A 206 16.26 19.56 -1.19
CA GLU A 206 16.82 20.35 -0.09
C GLU A 206 17.43 19.46 1.02
N HIS A 207 18.54 19.91 1.60
CA HIS A 207 19.41 19.15 2.51
C HIS A 207 18.84 18.85 3.92
N GLU A 208 17.51 18.87 4.08
CA GLU A 208 16.84 18.57 5.35
C GLU A 208 16.32 17.12 5.45
N CYS A 209 16.47 16.32 4.38
CA CYS A 209 15.88 14.99 4.32
C CYS A 209 16.50 13.94 5.25
N GLU A 210 17.74 14.12 5.70
CA GLU A 210 18.38 13.21 6.65
C GLU A 210 17.58 13.10 7.96
N CYS A 211 16.94 14.19 8.41
CA CYS A 211 16.18 14.22 9.65
C CYS A 211 14.85 13.44 9.59
N TYR A 212 14.45 12.98 8.41
CA TYR A 212 13.16 12.32 8.19
C TYR A 212 13.27 10.83 7.87
N ILE A 213 14.46 10.31 7.55
CA ILE A 213 14.62 8.88 7.24
C ILE A 213 14.56 8.04 8.51
N LEU A 214 13.71 7.03 8.49
CA LEU A 214 13.52 6.03 9.52
C LEU A 214 14.19 4.72 9.09
N ARG A 215 14.60 3.92 10.08
CA ARG A 215 15.08 2.53 9.91
C ARG A 215 16.32 2.37 9.01
N GLY A 216 17.23 3.34 9.04
CA GLY A 216 18.46 3.29 8.24
C GLY A 216 19.34 2.08 8.55
N GLU A 217 19.51 1.74 9.84
CA GLU A 217 20.32 0.60 10.29
C GLU A 217 19.76 -0.73 9.79
N GLU A 218 18.43 -0.92 9.82
CA GLU A 218 17.78 -2.11 9.34
C GLU A 218 17.85 -2.23 7.81
N THR A 219 17.71 -1.12 7.09
CA THR A 219 17.93 -1.07 5.63
C THR A 219 19.35 -1.52 5.29
N TYR A 220 20.37 -1.00 5.98
CA TYR A 220 21.74 -1.46 5.81
C TYR A 220 21.90 -2.96 6.09
N ALA A 221 21.33 -3.44 7.20
CA ALA A 221 21.41 -4.85 7.57
C ALA A 221 20.82 -5.78 6.51
N VAL A 222 19.69 -5.41 5.90
CA VAL A 222 19.06 -6.17 4.81
C VAL A 222 19.98 -6.21 3.59
N LEU A 223 20.44 -5.05 3.11
CA LEU A 223 21.27 -4.96 1.91
C LEU A 223 22.58 -5.75 2.09
N ASN A 224 23.26 -5.56 3.22
CA ASN A 224 24.50 -6.26 3.54
C ASN A 224 24.27 -7.79 3.64
N ARG A 225 23.17 -8.22 4.28
CA ARG A 225 22.82 -9.64 4.35
C ARG A 225 22.63 -10.25 2.96
N LEU A 226 21.94 -9.57 2.05
CA LEU A 226 21.73 -10.07 0.69
C LEU A 226 23.05 -10.19 -0.08
N VAL A 227 23.91 -9.18 -0.02
CA VAL A 227 25.25 -9.20 -0.66
C VAL A 227 26.11 -10.33 -0.09
N ASN A 228 26.13 -10.51 1.23
CA ASN A 228 26.89 -11.57 1.89
C ASN A 228 26.39 -12.99 1.52
N ASN A 229 25.14 -13.12 1.08
CA ASN A 229 24.56 -14.36 0.56
C ASN A 229 24.70 -14.48 -0.98
N GLY A 230 25.57 -13.67 -1.59
CA GLY A 230 25.88 -13.73 -3.02
C GLY A 230 24.77 -13.24 -3.94
N LYS A 231 23.80 -12.49 -3.42
CA LYS A 231 22.71 -11.93 -4.22
C LYS A 231 23.15 -10.63 -4.89
N LYS A 232 22.62 -10.39 -6.11
CA LYS A 232 22.87 -9.15 -6.86
C LYS A 232 21.82 -8.11 -6.55
N LEU A 233 22.21 -6.86 -6.40
CA LEU A 233 21.31 -5.77 -6.02
C LEU A 233 21.20 -4.71 -7.11
N PHE A 234 20.01 -4.17 -7.33
CA PHE A 234 19.84 -2.97 -8.15
C PHE A 234 18.80 -2.01 -7.59
N LEU A 235 18.96 -0.72 -7.90
CA LEU A 235 18.08 0.37 -7.49
C LEU A 235 17.49 1.06 -8.72
N ILE A 236 16.17 1.27 -8.74
CA ILE A 236 15.46 2.04 -9.78
C ILE A 236 14.54 3.03 -9.09
N THR A 237 14.85 4.32 -9.21
CA THR A 237 14.09 5.41 -8.57
C THR A 237 13.79 6.56 -9.53
N ASN A 238 12.70 7.27 -9.28
CA ASN A 238 12.38 8.53 -9.97
C ASN A 238 13.14 9.73 -9.39
N SER A 239 13.71 9.58 -8.21
CA SER A 239 14.40 10.65 -7.50
C SER A 239 15.76 10.98 -8.14
N PRO A 240 16.22 12.25 -8.01
CA PRO A 240 17.51 12.68 -8.51
C PRO A 240 18.67 12.06 -7.71
N PHE A 241 19.84 11.99 -8.33
CA PHE A 241 21.02 11.38 -7.71
C PHE A 241 21.44 12.04 -6.40
N SER A 242 21.49 13.38 -6.35
CA SER A 242 21.92 14.13 -5.16
C SER A 242 21.11 13.74 -3.91
N PHE A 243 19.81 13.53 -4.09
CA PHE A 243 18.92 13.09 -3.02
C PHE A 243 19.18 11.65 -2.57
N VAL A 244 19.23 10.73 -3.55
CA VAL A 244 19.47 9.31 -3.28
C VAL A 244 20.81 9.13 -2.59
N ASP A 245 21.85 9.83 -3.05
CA ASP A 245 23.19 9.76 -2.50
C ASP A 245 23.23 10.25 -1.05
N MET A 246 22.62 11.40 -0.74
CA MET A 246 22.52 11.91 0.63
C MET A 246 21.85 10.89 1.57
N GLY A 247 20.65 10.42 1.22
CA GLY A 247 19.93 9.50 2.12
C GLY A 247 20.57 8.11 2.19
N MET A 248 21.20 7.63 1.12
CA MET A 248 21.96 6.38 1.17
C MET A 248 23.25 6.52 1.99
N GLN A 249 23.96 7.65 1.90
CA GLN A 249 25.11 7.92 2.77
C GLN A 249 24.69 7.95 4.25
N HIS A 250 23.51 8.50 4.55
CA HIS A 250 22.95 8.49 5.90
C HIS A 250 22.57 7.08 6.38
N MET A 251 21.86 6.29 5.57
CA MET A 251 21.38 4.95 5.96
C MET A 251 22.48 3.88 5.97
N VAL A 252 23.41 3.93 5.01
CA VAL A 252 24.35 2.85 4.70
C VAL A 252 25.80 3.27 4.88
N GLY A 253 26.14 4.53 4.57
CA GLY A 253 27.50 5.06 4.62
C GLY A 253 28.05 5.45 3.24
N GLN A 254 29.27 5.99 3.23
CA GLN A 254 29.89 6.58 2.03
C GLN A 254 30.03 5.60 0.86
N ASP A 255 30.33 4.33 1.15
CA ASP A 255 30.56 3.29 0.14
C ASP A 255 29.30 2.52 -0.24
N TRP A 256 28.10 3.08 0.00
CA TRP A 256 26.82 2.39 -0.25
C TRP A 256 26.68 1.85 -1.68
N ARG A 257 27.33 2.51 -2.64
CA ARG A 257 27.31 2.15 -4.06
C ARG A 257 27.91 0.77 -4.33
N ASP A 258 28.83 0.30 -3.48
CA ASP A 258 29.49 -1.00 -3.63
C ASP A 258 28.54 -2.18 -3.38
N LEU A 259 27.45 -1.94 -2.66
CA LEU A 259 26.38 -2.92 -2.44
C LEU A 259 25.56 -3.18 -3.71
N PHE A 260 25.53 -2.23 -4.65
CA PHE A 260 24.66 -2.30 -5.83
C PHE A 260 25.43 -2.66 -7.10
N ASP A 261 24.92 -3.64 -7.83
CA ASP A 261 25.36 -3.96 -9.19
C ASP A 261 24.90 -2.90 -10.19
N LEU A 262 23.77 -2.24 -9.92
CA LEU A 262 23.25 -1.16 -10.76
C LEU A 262 22.43 -0.16 -9.96
N VAL A 263 22.62 1.13 -10.24
CA VAL A 263 21.73 2.18 -9.75
C VAL A 263 21.24 3.04 -10.90
N ILE A 264 19.91 3.18 -10.99
CA ILE A 264 19.21 3.96 -12.01
C ILE A 264 18.39 5.03 -11.30
N VAL A 265 18.76 6.30 -11.51
CA VAL A 265 18.06 7.48 -10.98
C VAL A 265 17.23 8.15 -12.07
N GLN A 266 16.21 8.93 -11.67
CA GLN A 266 15.28 9.58 -12.60
C GLN A 266 14.82 8.63 -13.72
N ALA A 267 14.41 7.42 -13.32
CA ALA A 267 13.99 6.37 -14.24
C ALA A 267 12.70 6.74 -15.00
N GLU A 268 11.87 7.60 -14.41
CA GLU A 268 10.56 8.01 -14.92
C GLU A 268 9.56 6.85 -15.01
N LYS A 269 9.53 5.99 -13.98
CA LYS A 269 8.49 4.98 -13.78
C LYS A 269 7.09 5.63 -13.82
N PRO A 270 6.07 5.00 -14.43
CA PRO A 270 6.07 3.67 -15.07
C PRO A 270 6.63 3.62 -16.50
N THR A 271 7.03 4.75 -17.10
CA THR A 271 7.48 4.77 -18.51
C THR A 271 8.75 3.95 -18.71
N PHE A 272 9.60 3.85 -17.68
CA PHE A 272 10.75 2.94 -17.66
C PHE A 272 10.37 1.47 -17.99
N PHE A 273 9.25 0.98 -17.45
CA PHE A 273 8.80 -0.40 -17.62
C PHE A 273 7.99 -0.61 -18.90
N THR A 274 7.31 0.43 -19.39
CA THR A 274 6.33 0.31 -20.48
C THR A 274 6.85 0.79 -21.84
N ASP A 275 7.83 1.69 -21.87
CA ASP A 275 8.34 2.33 -23.08
C ASP A 275 9.78 1.88 -23.41
N ARG A 276 10.18 1.99 -24.67
CA ARG A 276 11.52 1.70 -25.19
C ARG A 276 12.30 2.95 -25.62
N ARG A 277 11.67 4.12 -25.58
CA ARG A 277 12.19 5.33 -26.22
C ARG A 277 13.40 5.95 -25.52
N LYS A 278 13.51 5.82 -24.19
CA LYS A 278 14.56 6.49 -23.41
C LYS A 278 15.77 5.58 -23.23
N PRO A 279 16.95 5.92 -23.80
CA PRO A 279 18.17 5.17 -23.55
C PRO A 279 18.74 5.49 -22.17
N PHE A 280 19.57 4.61 -21.63
CA PHE A 280 20.37 4.92 -20.45
C PHE A 280 21.36 6.04 -20.75
N ARG A 281 21.67 6.83 -19.72
CA ARG A 281 22.75 7.82 -19.72
C ARG A 281 23.65 7.53 -18.52
N LYS A 282 24.97 7.58 -18.68
CA LYS A 282 25.92 7.31 -17.59
C LYS A 282 26.11 8.60 -16.79
N LEU A 283 26.20 8.47 -15.47
CA LEU A 283 26.59 9.56 -14.59
C LEU A 283 28.01 9.30 -14.08
N ASP A 284 28.79 10.37 -13.89
CA ASP A 284 30.04 10.29 -13.13
C ASP A 284 29.81 10.37 -11.62
N GLU A 285 30.89 10.47 -10.86
CA GLU A 285 30.85 10.49 -9.39
C GLU A 285 30.21 11.77 -8.82
N ALA A 286 30.27 12.88 -9.57
CA ALA A 286 29.62 14.15 -9.22
C ALA A 286 28.14 14.18 -9.61
N GLY A 287 27.67 13.18 -10.37
CA GLY A 287 26.30 13.11 -10.88
C GLY A 287 26.12 13.80 -12.23
N ASP A 288 27.21 14.18 -12.91
CA ASP A 288 27.16 14.82 -14.21
C ASP A 288 27.02 13.82 -15.36
N LEU A 289 26.38 14.26 -16.44
CA LEU A 289 26.08 13.41 -17.59
C LEU A 289 27.32 13.11 -18.43
N GLN A 290 27.58 11.82 -18.61
CA GLN A 290 28.59 11.28 -19.52
C GLN A 290 27.91 10.85 -20.83
N TRP A 291 28.49 11.23 -21.97
CA TRP A 291 27.89 11.08 -23.30
C TRP A 291 28.26 9.78 -24.02
N ASP A 292 29.06 8.92 -23.39
CA ASP A 292 29.50 7.65 -23.96
C ASP A 292 28.31 6.73 -24.26
N LYS A 293 28.40 6.01 -25.38
CA LYS A 293 27.42 4.99 -25.73
C LYS A 293 27.52 3.82 -24.74
N ILE A 294 26.40 3.51 -24.10
CA ILE A 294 26.32 2.42 -23.12
C ILE A 294 26.11 1.09 -23.85
N ASN A 295 27.19 0.28 -23.90
CA ASN A 295 27.15 -1.08 -24.45
C ASN A 295 27.08 -2.16 -23.37
N LYS A 296 27.38 -1.82 -22.12
CA LYS A 296 27.29 -2.69 -20.93
C LYS A 296 27.00 -1.85 -19.70
N LEU A 297 26.34 -2.45 -18.72
CA LEU A 297 26.13 -1.86 -17.39
C LEU A 297 27.24 -2.35 -16.45
N GLU A 298 27.89 -1.42 -15.77
CA GLU A 298 29.06 -1.68 -14.91
C GLU A 298 28.69 -1.53 -13.44
N LYS A 299 29.17 -2.46 -12.61
CA LYS A 299 28.97 -2.41 -11.15
C LYS A 299 29.52 -1.12 -10.56
N GLY A 300 28.80 -0.55 -9.59
CA GLY A 300 29.15 0.71 -8.92
C GLY A 300 29.02 1.96 -9.81
N LYS A 301 28.56 1.82 -11.06
CA LYS A 301 28.28 2.96 -11.94
C LYS A 301 26.80 3.34 -11.88
N MET A 302 26.59 4.65 -11.99
CA MET A 302 25.31 5.30 -11.90
C MET A 302 24.76 5.55 -13.29
N TYR A 303 23.46 5.35 -13.45
CA TYR A 303 22.75 5.59 -14.69
C TYR A 303 21.52 6.45 -14.46
N LYS A 304 21.17 7.24 -15.46
CA LYS A 304 19.98 8.06 -15.50
C LYS A 304 19.07 7.58 -16.63
N GLN A 305 17.75 7.60 -16.39
CA GLN A 305 16.73 7.16 -17.35
C GLN A 305 16.96 5.69 -17.77
N GLY A 306 16.74 5.38 -19.05
CA GLY A 306 16.75 4.03 -19.58
C GLY A 306 15.36 3.43 -19.72
N ASN A 307 15.36 2.14 -20.02
CA ASN A 307 14.15 1.35 -20.15
C ASN A 307 14.41 -0.11 -19.80
N LEU A 308 13.34 -0.80 -19.41
CA LEU A 308 13.42 -2.19 -18.99
C LEU A 308 13.90 -3.12 -20.13
N PHE A 309 13.60 -2.82 -21.39
CA PHE A 309 14.02 -3.69 -22.50
C PHE A 309 15.53 -3.69 -22.69
N ASP A 310 16.15 -2.52 -22.64
CA ASP A 310 17.60 -2.38 -22.65
C ASP A 310 18.21 -2.94 -21.37
N PHE A 311 17.58 -2.73 -20.20
CA PHE A 311 18.02 -3.35 -18.93
C PHE A 311 18.12 -4.87 -19.08
N LEU A 312 17.04 -5.54 -19.51
CA LEU A 312 16.98 -6.99 -19.69
C LEU A 312 17.95 -7.50 -20.77
N ARG A 313 18.29 -6.67 -21.76
CA ARG A 313 19.28 -7.00 -22.80
C ARG A 313 20.71 -6.90 -22.25
N LEU A 314 21.00 -5.85 -21.49
CA LEU A 314 22.34 -5.54 -21.00
C LEU A 314 22.73 -6.37 -19.78
N THR A 315 21.78 -6.69 -18.89
CA THR A 315 22.05 -7.48 -17.67
C THR A 315 21.84 -8.98 -17.88
N GLY A 316 20.93 -9.35 -18.79
CA GLY A 316 20.47 -10.73 -18.94
C GLY A 316 19.59 -11.24 -17.79
N TRP A 317 19.26 -10.40 -16.81
CA TRP A 317 18.43 -10.79 -15.65
C TRP A 317 16.97 -10.89 -16.07
N ARG A 318 16.37 -12.08 -15.97
CA ARG A 318 15.02 -12.35 -16.49
C ARG A 318 14.24 -13.32 -15.62
N GLY A 319 12.91 -13.24 -15.72
CA GLY A 319 11.98 -14.19 -15.16
C GLY A 319 11.94 -14.18 -13.63
N SER A 320 11.57 -15.33 -13.05
CA SER A 320 11.27 -15.50 -11.63
C SER A 320 12.46 -15.44 -10.69
N ARG A 321 13.69 -15.28 -11.21
CA ARG A 321 14.92 -15.12 -10.41
C ARG A 321 15.12 -13.70 -9.90
N VAL A 322 14.33 -12.75 -10.43
CA VAL A 322 14.35 -11.34 -10.05
C VAL A 322 13.18 -11.06 -9.12
N LEU A 323 13.45 -10.47 -7.96
CA LEU A 323 12.44 -9.95 -7.04
C LEU A 323 12.61 -8.44 -6.90
N TYR A 324 11.60 -7.68 -7.34
CA TYR A 324 11.60 -6.22 -7.23
C TYR A 324 10.67 -5.75 -6.11
N PHE A 325 11.19 -4.90 -5.23
CA PHE A 325 10.45 -4.26 -4.15
C PHE A 325 10.09 -2.82 -4.50
N GLY A 326 8.85 -2.44 -4.23
CA GLY A 326 8.36 -1.08 -4.39
C GLY A 326 7.16 -0.84 -3.48
N ASP A 327 6.90 0.41 -3.15
CA ASP A 327 5.72 0.77 -2.37
C ASP A 327 4.54 1.08 -3.30
N HIS A 328 4.78 1.63 -4.50
CA HIS A 328 3.71 2.07 -5.38
C HIS A 328 3.26 0.98 -6.38
N LEU A 329 2.10 0.37 -6.09
CA LEU A 329 1.59 -0.81 -6.83
C LEU A 329 1.55 -0.68 -8.37
N TYR A 330 1.24 0.49 -8.94
CA TYR A 330 1.17 0.64 -10.41
C TYR A 330 2.50 1.02 -11.05
N SER A 331 3.13 2.10 -10.59
CA SER A 331 4.39 2.56 -11.17
C SER A 331 5.50 1.53 -11.05
N ASP A 332 5.49 0.73 -9.97
CA ASP A 332 6.59 -0.14 -9.61
C ASP A 332 6.32 -1.60 -9.97
N LEU A 333 5.15 -2.13 -9.58
CA LEU A 333 4.94 -3.59 -9.54
C LEU A 333 4.08 -4.12 -10.69
N ALA A 334 3.03 -3.39 -11.08
CA ALA A 334 2.01 -3.89 -11.99
C ALA A 334 2.57 -4.38 -13.34
N ASP A 335 3.39 -3.57 -14.02
CA ASP A 335 3.94 -3.95 -15.33
C ASP A 335 4.99 -5.06 -15.23
N LEU A 336 5.77 -5.10 -14.15
CA LEU A 336 6.77 -6.15 -13.90
C LEU A 336 6.11 -7.53 -13.79
N MET A 337 5.03 -7.61 -13.02
CA MET A 337 4.28 -8.86 -12.85
C MET A 337 3.47 -9.21 -14.11
N LEU A 338 2.74 -8.26 -14.70
CA LEU A 338 1.84 -8.53 -15.82
C LEU A 338 2.54 -8.81 -17.15
N ARG A 339 3.72 -8.22 -17.39
CA ARG A 339 4.38 -8.25 -18.71
C ARG A 339 5.73 -8.95 -18.72
N HIS A 340 6.43 -9.01 -17.57
CA HIS A 340 7.84 -9.43 -17.54
C HIS A 340 8.12 -10.66 -16.66
N GLY A 341 7.12 -11.11 -15.88
CA GLY A 341 7.21 -12.33 -15.08
C GLY A 341 8.26 -12.25 -13.97
N TRP A 342 8.60 -11.03 -13.53
CA TRP A 342 9.42 -10.83 -12.34
C TRP A 342 8.59 -11.12 -11.09
N ARG A 343 9.26 -11.56 -10.03
CA ARG A 343 8.64 -11.60 -8.70
C ARG A 343 8.54 -10.19 -8.14
N THR A 344 7.52 -9.93 -7.34
CA THR A 344 7.22 -8.58 -6.83
C THR A 344 6.93 -8.59 -5.33
N GLY A 345 7.54 -7.66 -4.61
CA GLY A 345 7.33 -7.43 -3.19
C GLY A 345 6.78 -6.04 -2.92
N ALA A 346 5.61 -5.91 -2.29
CA ALA A 346 5.04 -4.61 -1.96
C ALA A 346 5.44 -4.17 -0.53
N ILE A 347 5.90 -2.94 -0.39
CA ILE A 347 6.11 -2.29 0.91
C ILE A 347 4.88 -1.46 1.26
N VAL A 348 4.22 -1.81 2.36
CA VAL A 348 2.97 -1.19 2.83
C VAL A 348 3.13 -0.82 4.31
N PRO A 349 3.75 0.32 4.64
CA PRO A 349 4.06 0.71 6.01
C PRO A 349 2.85 0.71 6.96
N GLU A 350 1.66 1.05 6.43
CA GLU A 350 0.40 1.09 7.17
C GLU A 350 -0.01 -0.27 7.76
N LEU A 351 0.54 -1.37 7.22
CA LEU A 351 0.27 -2.73 7.65
C LEU A 351 0.61 -2.96 9.13
N GLU A 352 1.65 -2.28 9.65
CA GLU A 352 2.07 -2.42 11.05
C GLU A 352 0.97 -1.95 12.01
N MET A 353 0.42 -0.76 11.76
CA MET A 353 -0.68 -0.21 12.55
C MET A 353 -1.95 -1.05 12.39
N GLU A 354 -2.28 -1.48 11.17
CA GLU A 354 -3.43 -2.36 10.92
C GLU A 354 -3.36 -3.66 11.73
N ILE A 355 -2.20 -4.32 11.74
CA ILE A 355 -2.00 -5.54 12.52
C ILE A 355 -2.10 -5.26 14.01
N SER A 356 -1.56 -4.14 14.49
CA SER A 356 -1.67 -3.76 15.91
C SER A 356 -3.14 -3.64 16.36
N ILE A 357 -4.01 -3.09 15.52
CA ILE A 357 -5.45 -2.96 15.77
C ILE A 357 -6.14 -4.32 15.68
N ILE A 358 -5.82 -5.12 14.67
CA ILE A 358 -6.39 -6.46 14.48
C ILE A 358 -6.12 -7.37 15.69
N ASN A 359 -4.93 -7.24 16.28
CA ASN A 359 -4.51 -7.99 17.46
C ASN A 359 -5.21 -7.56 18.75
N THR A 360 -5.99 -6.48 18.75
CA THR A 360 -6.75 -6.09 19.94
C THR A 360 -7.88 -7.08 20.22
N GLU A 361 -8.13 -7.32 21.51
CA GLU A 361 -9.26 -8.14 21.97
C GLU A 361 -10.59 -7.59 21.46
N GLN A 362 -10.75 -6.26 21.50
CA GLN A 362 -11.96 -5.58 21.02
C GLN A 362 -12.24 -5.87 19.54
N TYR A 363 -11.23 -5.76 18.67
CA TYR A 363 -11.41 -6.06 17.25
C TYR A 363 -11.72 -7.55 17.04
N THR A 364 -10.94 -8.44 17.66
CA THR A 364 -11.10 -9.90 17.52
C THR A 364 -12.48 -10.37 17.97
N HIS A 365 -12.95 -9.93 19.14
CA HIS A 365 -14.28 -10.25 19.65
C HIS A 365 -15.38 -9.69 18.76
N SER A 366 -15.26 -8.43 18.32
CA SER A 366 -16.28 -7.79 17.49
C SER A 366 -16.43 -8.49 16.14
N VAL A 367 -15.32 -8.88 15.49
CA VAL A 367 -15.36 -9.60 14.20
C VAL A 367 -15.86 -11.02 14.36
N THR A 368 -15.44 -11.73 15.42
CA THR A 368 -15.93 -13.08 15.72
C THR A 368 -17.44 -13.08 15.95
N TRP A 369 -17.93 -12.11 16.74
CA TRP A 369 -19.35 -11.95 16.97
C TRP A 369 -20.10 -11.54 15.70
N LEU A 370 -19.55 -10.62 14.89
CA LEU A 370 -20.12 -10.23 13.62
C LEU A 370 -20.32 -11.43 12.66
N GLN A 371 -19.37 -12.37 12.64
CA GLN A 371 -19.47 -13.61 11.87
C GLN A 371 -20.55 -14.54 12.42
N ALA A 372 -20.57 -14.78 13.73
CA ALA A 372 -21.59 -15.61 14.38
C ALA A 372 -23.01 -15.04 14.16
N LEU A 373 -23.18 -13.74 14.35
CA LEU A 373 -24.42 -13.00 14.15
C LEU A 373 -24.89 -13.08 12.69
N THR A 374 -23.97 -12.98 11.71
CA THR A 374 -24.32 -13.14 10.29
C THR A 374 -24.87 -14.55 10.02
N GLY A 375 -24.24 -15.60 10.54
CA GLY A 375 -24.76 -16.97 10.40
C GLY A 375 -26.09 -17.20 11.12
N LEU A 376 -26.35 -16.49 12.23
CA LEU A 376 -27.65 -16.53 12.93
C LEU A 376 -28.75 -15.84 12.12
N LEU A 377 -28.46 -14.66 11.56
CA LEU A 377 -29.37 -13.94 10.66
C LEU A 377 -29.75 -14.80 9.44
N GLU A 378 -28.76 -15.48 8.84
CA GLU A 378 -28.98 -16.34 7.68
C GLU A 378 -29.97 -17.47 7.96
N ARG A 379 -29.94 -18.03 9.18
CA ARG A 379 -30.87 -19.07 9.63
C ARG A 379 -32.22 -18.52 10.06
N LEU A 380 -32.25 -17.39 10.76
CA LEU A 380 -33.49 -16.85 11.34
C LEU A 380 -34.41 -16.21 10.29
N GLN A 381 -33.86 -15.63 9.22
CA GLN A 381 -34.64 -14.89 8.21
C GLN A 381 -35.74 -15.71 7.51
N VAL A 382 -35.70 -17.04 7.59
CA VAL A 382 -36.74 -17.93 7.01
C VAL A 382 -38.01 -17.99 7.86
N HIS A 383 -37.95 -17.52 9.11
CA HIS A 383 -39.07 -17.51 10.04
C HIS A 383 -39.84 -16.19 9.96
N HIS A 384 -41.16 -16.27 9.77
CA HIS A 384 -42.03 -15.10 9.54
C HIS A 384 -42.99 -14.81 10.71
N ASP A 385 -42.88 -15.52 11.82
CA ASP A 385 -43.66 -15.22 13.02
C ASP A 385 -43.20 -13.89 13.67
N ALA A 386 -44.11 -13.26 14.41
CA ALA A 386 -43.88 -11.92 14.96
C ALA A 386 -42.68 -11.86 15.91
N GLU A 387 -42.43 -12.92 16.68
CA GLU A 387 -41.30 -12.98 17.63
C GLU A 387 -39.97 -13.06 16.88
N SER A 388 -39.86 -13.96 15.89
CA SER A 388 -38.68 -14.07 15.04
C SER A 388 -38.35 -12.78 14.29
N GLN A 389 -39.37 -12.07 13.79
CA GLN A 389 -39.18 -10.81 13.08
C GLN A 389 -38.68 -9.67 14.00
N LEU A 390 -39.11 -9.65 15.27
CA LEU A 390 -38.58 -8.70 16.26
C LEU A 390 -37.10 -8.96 16.53
N VAL A 391 -36.73 -10.22 16.79
CA VAL A 391 -35.32 -10.62 17.03
C VAL A 391 -34.46 -10.33 15.80
N LEU A 392 -34.97 -10.60 14.59
CA LEU A 392 -34.28 -10.30 13.34
C LEU A 392 -33.97 -8.81 13.22
N GLY A 393 -34.93 -7.94 13.57
CA GLY A 393 -34.74 -6.49 13.57
C GLY A 393 -33.65 -6.04 14.55
N GLU A 394 -33.63 -6.60 15.76
CA GLU A 394 -32.61 -6.31 16.78
C GLU A 394 -31.21 -6.76 16.33
N TRP A 395 -31.08 -7.97 15.79
CA TRP A 395 -29.81 -8.48 15.29
C TRP A 395 -29.30 -7.75 14.06
N ILE A 396 -30.18 -7.27 13.16
CA ILE A 396 -29.78 -6.41 12.04
C ILE A 396 -29.21 -5.09 12.57
N LYS A 397 -29.83 -4.50 13.60
CA LYS A 397 -29.34 -3.28 14.24
C LYS A 397 -27.99 -3.50 14.90
N GLU A 398 -27.86 -4.55 15.72
CA GLU A 398 -26.60 -4.92 16.38
C GLU A 398 -25.48 -5.18 15.36
N ARG A 399 -25.79 -5.87 14.26
CA ARG A 399 -24.83 -6.09 13.16
C ARG A 399 -24.31 -4.77 12.58
N ARG A 400 -25.19 -3.78 12.38
CA ARG A 400 -24.78 -2.44 11.88
C ARG A 400 -23.90 -1.70 12.89
N GLU A 401 -24.22 -1.81 14.18
CA GLU A 401 -23.42 -1.20 15.26
C GLU A 401 -22.01 -1.82 15.31
N LEU A 402 -21.90 -3.15 15.24
CA LEU A 402 -20.61 -3.85 15.17
C LEU A 402 -19.81 -3.51 13.91
N MET A 403 -20.47 -3.38 12.76
CA MET A 403 -19.83 -2.92 11.53
C MET A 403 -19.24 -1.51 11.69
N SER A 404 -19.99 -0.57 12.29
CA SER A 404 -19.51 0.78 12.59
C SER A 404 -18.35 0.77 13.57
N LEU A 405 -18.48 0.01 14.67
CA LEU A 405 -17.44 -0.14 15.69
C LEU A 405 -16.12 -0.64 15.08
N THR A 406 -16.17 -1.77 14.36
CA THR A 406 -14.97 -2.38 13.75
C THR A 406 -14.31 -1.49 12.70
N LYS A 407 -15.09 -0.70 11.94
CA LYS A 407 -14.55 0.32 11.02
C LYS A 407 -13.78 1.40 11.80
N ASN A 408 -14.38 1.94 12.86
CA ASN A 408 -13.88 3.09 13.60
C ASN A 408 -12.67 2.77 14.50
N LEU A 409 -12.33 1.49 14.69
CA LEU A 409 -11.08 1.08 15.36
C LEU A 409 -9.83 1.41 14.55
N PHE A 410 -9.97 1.64 13.24
CA PHE A 410 -8.90 2.11 12.36
C PHE A 410 -8.96 3.63 12.21
N ASN A 411 -8.93 4.12 10.97
CA ASN A 411 -9.20 5.53 10.69
C ASN A 411 -10.71 5.85 10.91
N PRO A 412 -11.08 6.87 11.71
CA PRO A 412 -12.49 7.17 11.97
C PRO A 412 -13.31 7.51 10.72
N GLN A 413 -12.70 8.23 9.77
CA GLN A 413 -13.33 8.71 8.54
C GLN A 413 -13.50 7.56 7.54
N PHE A 414 -12.42 6.83 7.27
CA PHE A 414 -12.34 5.89 6.16
C PHE A 414 -12.12 4.42 6.57
N GLY A 415 -11.82 4.12 7.84
CA GLY A 415 -11.59 2.76 8.32
C GLY A 415 -10.27 2.14 7.84
N SER A 416 -10.21 0.81 7.78
CA SER A 416 -9.02 0.05 7.32
C SER A 416 -8.68 0.32 5.84
N ILE A 417 -7.40 0.42 5.50
CA ILE A 417 -6.93 0.54 4.12
C ILE A 417 -7.23 -0.72 3.29
N PHE A 418 -7.42 -1.87 3.94
CA PHE A 418 -7.57 -3.16 3.27
C PHE A 418 -9.02 -3.62 3.09
N ARG A 419 -9.97 -3.09 3.87
CA ARG A 419 -11.33 -3.63 3.94
C ARG A 419 -12.43 -2.57 4.02
N THR A 420 -13.55 -2.86 3.36
CA THR A 420 -14.83 -2.14 3.42
C THR A 420 -15.89 -3.07 4.03
N TYR A 421 -15.95 -3.10 5.36
CA TYR A 421 -16.73 -4.09 6.13
C TYR A 421 -16.41 -5.56 5.75
N HIS A 422 -17.08 -6.11 4.74
CA HIS A 422 -16.89 -7.49 4.26
C HIS A 422 -15.96 -7.58 3.05
N ASN A 423 -15.95 -6.57 2.16
CA ASN A 423 -15.23 -6.62 0.90
C ASN A 423 -13.79 -6.11 1.03
N PRO A 424 -12.83 -6.65 0.24
CA PRO A 424 -11.54 -6.01 0.08
C PRO A 424 -11.71 -4.62 -0.54
N THR A 425 -10.87 -3.68 -0.16
CA THR A 425 -10.79 -2.38 -0.84
C THR A 425 -10.27 -2.54 -2.26
N TYR A 426 -10.49 -1.51 -3.08
CA TYR A 426 -9.86 -1.41 -4.40
C TYR A 426 -8.33 -1.54 -4.33
N PHE A 427 -7.72 -0.92 -3.30
CA PHE A 427 -6.30 -1.04 -2.98
C PHE A 427 -5.91 -2.50 -2.69
N SER A 428 -6.59 -3.16 -1.75
CA SER A 428 -6.31 -4.54 -1.34
C SER A 428 -6.39 -5.52 -2.51
N ARG A 429 -7.40 -5.39 -3.36
CA ARG A 429 -7.55 -6.25 -4.55
C ARG A 429 -6.38 -6.12 -5.52
N ARG A 430 -5.83 -4.92 -5.67
CA ARG A 430 -4.69 -4.66 -6.56
C ARG A 430 -3.37 -5.03 -5.90
N LEU A 431 -3.23 -4.87 -4.59
CA LEU A 431 -2.09 -5.40 -3.82
C LEU A 431 -1.97 -6.90 -4.05
N SER A 432 -3.06 -7.66 -3.81
CA SER A 432 -3.05 -9.12 -4.05
C SER A 432 -2.79 -9.51 -5.50
N ARG A 433 -3.10 -8.64 -6.46
CA ARG A 433 -2.91 -8.90 -7.89
C ARG A 433 -1.50 -8.58 -8.38
N PHE A 434 -0.82 -7.62 -7.76
CA PHE A 434 0.43 -7.05 -8.26
C PHE A 434 1.64 -7.33 -7.36
N SER A 435 1.47 -8.06 -6.26
CA SER A 435 2.57 -8.49 -5.41
C SER A 435 2.49 -9.99 -5.13
N ASP A 436 3.63 -10.67 -5.20
CA ASP A 436 3.76 -12.04 -4.71
C ASP A 436 3.79 -12.08 -3.19
N ILE A 437 4.48 -11.12 -2.60
CA ILE A 437 4.59 -10.91 -1.16
C ILE A 437 4.41 -9.44 -0.82
N TYR A 438 3.97 -9.15 0.40
CA TYR A 438 3.91 -7.80 0.92
C TYR A 438 4.26 -7.76 2.41
N MET A 439 4.77 -6.63 2.86
CA MET A 439 5.29 -6.43 4.22
C MET A 439 5.26 -4.95 4.61
N SER A 440 5.41 -4.66 5.91
CA SER A 440 5.43 -3.29 6.41
C SER A 440 6.74 -2.55 6.10
N SER A 441 7.86 -3.29 6.02
CA SER A 441 9.18 -2.74 5.72
C SER A 441 10.09 -3.83 5.18
N ILE A 442 11.11 -3.46 4.40
CA ILE A 442 12.13 -4.40 3.93
C ILE A 442 12.86 -5.10 5.09
N SER A 443 12.90 -4.49 6.28
CA SER A 443 13.49 -5.08 7.48
C SER A 443 12.82 -6.39 7.89
N CYS A 444 11.58 -6.64 7.48
CA CYS A 444 10.91 -7.92 7.69
C CYS A 444 11.69 -9.11 7.10
N LEU A 445 12.50 -8.90 6.06
CA LEU A 445 13.39 -9.94 5.50
C LEU A 445 14.43 -10.45 6.50
N LEU A 446 14.78 -9.65 7.52
CA LEU A 446 15.72 -10.06 8.57
C LEU A 446 15.17 -11.23 9.42
N ASN A 447 13.85 -11.38 9.48
CA ASN A 447 13.19 -12.42 10.28
C ASN A 447 13.16 -13.81 9.62
N TYR A 448 13.62 -13.92 8.37
CA TYR A 448 13.55 -15.16 7.59
C TYR A 448 14.93 -15.62 7.17
N ASP A 449 15.12 -16.94 7.04
CA ASP A 449 16.33 -17.52 6.44
C ASP A 449 16.34 -17.29 4.92
N PRO A 450 17.50 -17.13 4.25
CA PRO A 450 17.55 -16.98 2.79
C PRO A 450 17.00 -18.19 2.02
N SER A 451 16.84 -19.36 2.66
CA SER A 451 16.19 -20.54 2.09
C SER A 451 14.68 -20.62 2.34
N PHE A 452 14.10 -19.64 3.05
CA PHE A 452 12.69 -19.67 3.43
C PHE A 452 11.76 -19.69 2.21
N THR A 453 10.69 -20.48 2.32
CA THR A 453 9.62 -20.56 1.32
C THR A 453 8.33 -20.04 1.92
N PHE A 454 7.78 -19.00 1.30
CA PHE A 454 6.47 -18.47 1.65
C PHE A 454 5.39 -19.20 0.87
N TYR A 455 4.35 -19.65 1.57
CA TYR A 455 3.19 -20.30 0.99
C TYR A 455 1.95 -19.43 1.19
N PRO A 456 1.12 -19.20 0.16
CA PRO A 456 -0.10 -18.42 0.32
C PRO A 456 -1.13 -19.19 1.14
N ARG A 457 -1.91 -18.48 1.95
CA ARG A 457 -3.02 -19.09 2.69
C ARG A 457 -4.16 -19.42 1.73
N ARG A 458 -4.65 -20.67 1.77
CA ARG A 458 -5.83 -21.10 1.01
C ARG A 458 -7.06 -20.37 1.54
N THR A 459 -7.59 -19.42 0.77
CA THR A 459 -8.85 -18.75 1.08
C THR A 459 -10.01 -19.61 0.56
N PRO A 460 -10.90 -20.12 1.42
CA PRO A 460 -12.01 -20.95 0.96
C PRO A 460 -12.97 -20.15 0.08
N LEU A 461 -13.49 -20.77 -0.98
CA LEU A 461 -14.58 -20.20 -1.77
C LEU A 461 -15.90 -20.27 -1.00
N GLN A 462 -16.90 -19.47 -1.36
CA GLN A 462 -18.19 -19.41 -0.65
C GLN A 462 -18.94 -20.75 -0.60
N HIS A 463 -18.66 -21.67 -1.53
CA HIS A 463 -19.26 -23.02 -1.57
C HIS A 463 -18.37 -24.09 -0.93
N GLU A 464 -17.24 -23.71 -0.35
CA GLU A 464 -16.34 -24.61 0.37
C GLU A 464 -16.63 -24.54 1.87
N ALA A 465 -16.54 -25.68 2.56
CA ALA A 465 -16.71 -25.73 4.00
C ALA A 465 -15.72 -24.78 4.69
N PRO A 466 -16.16 -23.95 5.65
CA PRO A 466 -15.25 -23.08 6.38
C PRO A 466 -14.27 -23.91 7.20
N LEU A 467 -12.96 -23.77 6.95
CA LEU A 467 -11.89 -24.53 7.63
C LEU A 467 -11.87 -24.37 9.16
N TRP A 468 -12.55 -23.37 9.72
CA TRP A 468 -12.71 -23.23 11.17
C TRP A 468 -13.73 -24.21 11.76
N MET A 469 -14.65 -24.76 10.96
CA MET A 469 -15.54 -25.85 11.40
C MET A 469 -14.75 -27.16 11.55
N ASP A 470 -13.80 -27.44 10.66
CA ASP A 470 -12.93 -28.64 10.78
C ASP A 470 -12.08 -28.61 12.07
N GLN A 471 -11.71 -27.42 12.56
CA GLN A 471 -10.98 -27.28 13.84
C GLN A 471 -11.87 -27.54 15.06
N LEU A 472 -13.16 -27.21 15.00
CA LEU A 472 -14.14 -27.54 16.03
C LEU A 472 -14.49 -29.04 16.03
N GLU A 473 -14.59 -29.65 14.84
CA GLU A 473 -14.79 -31.09 14.69
C GLU A 473 -13.55 -31.90 15.14
N ALA A 474 -12.33 -31.43 14.84
CA ALA A 474 -11.10 -32.10 15.29
C ALA A 474 -10.98 -32.15 16.82
N GLN A 475 -11.48 -31.13 17.55
CA GLN A 475 -11.53 -31.14 19.01
C GLN A 475 -12.57 -32.12 19.56
N THR A 476 -13.70 -32.32 18.87
CA THR A 476 -14.73 -33.32 19.25
C THR A 476 -14.32 -34.74 18.88
N TYR A 477 -13.54 -34.94 17.82
CA TYR A 477 -12.95 -36.24 17.50
C TYR A 477 -11.80 -36.63 18.44
N ALA A 478 -11.04 -35.65 18.95
CA ALA A 478 -9.98 -35.90 19.93
C ALA A 478 -10.53 -36.29 21.31
N SER A 479 -11.71 -35.81 21.71
CA SER A 479 -12.37 -36.20 22.96
C SER A 479 -13.06 -37.57 22.90
N HIS A 480 -13.36 -38.09 21.70
CA HIS A 480 -13.92 -39.43 21.51
C HIS A 480 -12.88 -40.56 21.41
N ARG A 481 -11.59 -40.25 21.29
CA ARG A 481 -10.50 -41.24 21.34
C ARG A 481 -9.81 -41.35 22.71
N SER A 482 -10.20 -40.52 23.67
CA SER A 482 -9.68 -40.49 25.04
C SER A 482 -10.66 -41.06 26.08
N ASN A 483 -11.72 -41.76 25.64
CA ASN A 483 -12.58 -42.58 26.50
C ASN A 483 -12.46 -44.06 26.15
#